data_AF-A0A928VW50-F1
#
_entry.id   AF-A0A928VW50-F1
#
_cell.length_a   1.000
_cell.length_b   1.000
_cell.length_c   1.000
_cell.angle_alpha   90.00
_cell.angle_beta   90.00
_cell.angle_gamma   90.00
#
_symmetry.space_group_name_H-M   'P 1'
#
loop_
_entity.id
_entity.type
_entity.pdbx_description
1 polymer ?
#
loop_
_entity_poly.entity_id
_entity_poly.type
_entity_poly.pdbx_seq_one_letter_code
_entity_poly.pdbx_strand_id
1 'polypeptide(L)'
;MLTEDLAKKVAISETFNPMLGVTEQVRAVHKLLVRDNTPKILFVDEKSEPGAFFIYFEIENEPYYFVLVVREENDRLVASASYIEAAIRVYLLISSTLLDPIAIIERVKLRPTRSYKIGEKRVPKSLVKFKENRWYFEPQKDIPGTLENKLNFLLLIII
;
A
#
# COMPACT_ATOMS: atom_id res chain seq x y z
N MET A 1 -12.81 15.26 -21.46
CA MET A 1 -11.56 15.26 -20.67
C MET A 1 -11.70 14.14 -19.67
N LEU A 2 -10.86 13.10 -19.77
CA LEU A 2 -10.81 12.03 -18.78
C LEU A 2 -10.39 12.64 -17.45
N THR A 3 -11.16 12.39 -16.39
CA THR A 3 -10.83 12.91 -15.06
C THR A 3 -10.69 11.75 -14.09
N GLU A 4 -9.67 11.83 -13.25
CA GLU A 4 -9.45 10.92 -12.13
C GLU A 4 -10.74 10.73 -11.31
N ASP A 5 -11.49 11.81 -11.06
CA ASP A 5 -12.75 11.76 -10.32
C ASP A 5 -13.84 10.91 -11.00
N LEU A 6 -13.92 10.96 -12.34
CA LEU A 6 -14.87 10.12 -13.07
C LEU A 6 -14.42 8.65 -13.03
N ALA A 7 -13.12 8.39 -13.14
CA ALA A 7 -12.58 7.04 -13.03
C ALA A 7 -12.85 6.43 -11.64
N LYS A 8 -12.63 7.21 -10.57
CA LYS A 8 -12.98 6.82 -9.19
C LYS A 8 -14.46 6.47 -9.06
N LYS A 9 -15.37 7.27 -9.64
CA LYS A 9 -16.81 7.00 -9.63
C LYS A 9 -17.16 5.70 -10.33
N VAL A 10 -16.56 5.43 -11.50
CA VAL A 10 -16.76 4.17 -12.23
C VAL A 10 -16.28 2.98 -11.40
N ALA A 11 -15.07 3.07 -10.82
CA ALA A 11 -14.54 2.00 -9.98
C ALA A 11 -15.39 1.77 -8.73
N ILE A 12 -15.84 2.83 -8.04
CA ILE A 12 -16.75 2.70 -6.90
C ILE A 12 -18.08 2.05 -7.34
N SER A 13 -18.65 2.45 -8.49
CA SER A 13 -19.87 1.83 -9.01
C SER A 13 -19.69 0.33 -9.24
N GLU A 14 -18.58 -0.08 -9.84
CA GLU A 14 -18.23 -1.49 -10.07
C GLU A 14 -18.13 -2.27 -8.73
N THR A 15 -17.59 -1.66 -7.67
CA THR A 15 -17.56 -2.31 -6.34
C THR A 15 -18.94 -2.50 -5.71
N PHE A 16 -19.94 -1.71 -6.08
CA PHE A 16 -21.31 -1.88 -5.57
C PHE A 16 -22.17 -2.78 -6.47
N ASN A 17 -22.01 -2.64 -7.78
CA ASN A 17 -22.75 -3.35 -8.82
C ASN A 17 -21.75 -4.00 -9.80
N PRO A 18 -21.19 -5.18 -9.44
CA PRO A 18 -20.13 -5.81 -10.22
C PRO A 18 -20.61 -6.20 -11.61
N MET A 19 -19.92 -5.70 -12.62
CA MET A 19 -20.08 -6.14 -14.02
C MET A 19 -18.96 -7.10 -14.42
N LEU A 20 -17.81 -7.03 -13.75
CA LEU A 20 -16.70 -7.96 -13.94
C LEU A 20 -16.86 -9.16 -13.00
N GLY A 21 -16.76 -10.36 -13.55
CA GLY A 21 -16.87 -11.59 -12.76
C GLY A 21 -15.80 -11.71 -11.65
N VAL A 22 -14.61 -11.14 -11.86
CA VAL A 22 -13.57 -11.11 -10.81
C VAL A 22 -13.95 -10.17 -9.66
N THR A 23 -14.58 -9.02 -9.93
CA THR A 23 -15.11 -8.14 -8.87
C THR A 23 -16.14 -8.88 -8.01
N GLU A 24 -17.05 -9.65 -8.65
CA GLU A 24 -18.04 -10.46 -7.93
C GLU A 24 -17.36 -11.47 -7.00
N GLN A 25 -16.37 -12.20 -7.50
CA GLN A 25 -15.60 -13.17 -6.71
C GLN A 25 -14.90 -12.51 -5.52
N VAL A 26 -14.24 -11.37 -5.73
CA VAL A 26 -13.56 -10.63 -4.66
C VAL A 26 -14.56 -10.23 -3.57
N ARG A 27 -15.73 -9.71 -3.94
CA ARG A 27 -16.77 -9.31 -2.97
C ARG A 27 -17.42 -10.48 -2.23
N ALA A 28 -17.44 -11.66 -2.84
CA ALA A 28 -17.98 -12.85 -2.21
C ALA A 28 -17.10 -13.35 -1.05
N VAL A 29 -15.78 -13.11 -1.13
CA VAL A 29 -14.79 -13.62 -0.16
C VAL A 29 -14.25 -12.52 0.75
N HIS A 30 -14.08 -11.31 0.23
CA HIS A 30 -13.40 -10.21 0.91
C HIS A 30 -14.31 -9.02 1.17
N LYS A 31 -13.95 -8.24 2.19
CA LYS A 31 -14.55 -6.95 2.49
C LYS A 31 -13.57 -5.85 2.14
N LEU A 32 -13.99 -4.93 1.28
CA LEU A 32 -13.24 -3.70 1.07
C LEU A 32 -13.37 -2.82 2.31
N LEU A 33 -12.31 -2.11 2.68
CA LEU A 33 -12.36 -1.14 3.75
C LEU A 33 -13.26 0.02 3.34
N VAL A 34 -14.28 0.33 4.14
CA VAL A 34 -15.26 1.38 3.86
C VAL A 34 -15.08 2.56 4.82
N ARG A 35 -15.17 3.79 4.30
CA ARG A 35 -15.30 5.02 5.09
C ARG A 35 -16.48 5.83 4.57
N ASP A 36 -17.32 6.31 5.48
CA ASP A 36 -18.52 7.09 5.13
C ASP A 36 -19.39 6.40 4.06
N ASN A 37 -19.64 5.09 4.26
CA ASN A 37 -20.38 4.21 3.35
C ASN A 37 -19.80 4.06 1.93
N THR A 38 -18.57 4.52 1.68
CA THR A 38 -17.89 4.37 0.39
C THR A 38 -16.60 3.54 0.53
N PRO A 39 -16.32 2.58 -0.37
CA PRO A 39 -15.03 1.90 -0.39
C PRO A 39 -13.89 2.90 -0.46
N LYS A 40 -12.94 2.75 0.45
CA LYS A 40 -11.78 3.63 0.56
C LYS A 40 -10.83 3.35 -0.60
N ILE A 41 -10.69 4.33 -1.48
CA ILE A 41 -9.64 4.34 -2.49
C ILE A 41 -8.33 4.71 -1.78
N LEU A 42 -7.35 3.82 -1.86
CA LEU A 42 -6.03 3.99 -1.26
C LEU A 42 -5.11 4.81 -2.17
N PHE A 43 -5.15 4.52 -3.47
CA PHE A 43 -4.25 5.11 -4.46
C PHE A 43 -4.86 5.05 -5.86
N VAL A 44 -4.47 5.99 -6.71
CA VAL A 44 -4.77 5.98 -8.14
C VAL A 44 -3.45 6.08 -8.89
N ASP A 45 -3.23 5.13 -9.81
CA ASP A 45 -2.09 5.15 -10.72
C ASP A 45 -2.56 5.42 -12.15
N GLU A 46 -2.06 6.51 -12.73
CA GLU A 46 -2.30 6.93 -14.11
C GLU A 46 -1.06 6.73 -15.01
N LYS A 47 0.05 6.28 -14.42
CA LYS A 47 1.37 6.21 -15.06
C LYS A 47 1.72 4.80 -15.50
N SER A 48 1.14 3.78 -14.87
CA SER A 48 1.39 2.38 -15.22
C SER A 48 1.03 2.06 -16.67
N GLU A 49 -0.07 2.62 -17.19
CA GLU A 49 -0.44 2.44 -18.59
C GLU A 49 -1.14 3.71 -19.13
N PRO A 50 -0.68 4.27 -20.27
CA PRO A 50 -1.31 5.44 -20.87
C PRO A 50 -2.80 5.19 -21.19
N GLY A 51 -3.67 6.09 -20.74
CA GLY A 51 -5.11 6.00 -20.97
C GLY A 51 -5.87 5.07 -20.02
N ALA A 52 -5.22 4.56 -18.98
CA ALA A 52 -5.85 3.76 -17.95
C ALA A 52 -5.64 4.37 -16.55
N PHE A 53 -6.65 4.21 -15.70
CA PHE A 53 -6.58 4.50 -14.27
C PHE A 53 -6.60 3.18 -13.51
N PHE A 54 -5.59 2.90 -12.70
CA PHE A 54 -5.57 1.77 -11.80
C PHE A 54 -5.97 2.27 -10.41
N ILE A 55 -7.17 1.88 -9.98
CA ILE A 55 -7.77 2.30 -8.72
C ILE A 55 -7.55 1.20 -7.69
N TYR A 56 -6.78 1.52 -6.65
CA TYR A 56 -6.45 0.57 -5.59
C TYR A 56 -7.40 0.74 -4.41
N PHE A 57 -8.08 -0.34 -4.06
CA PHE A 57 -8.91 -0.45 -2.86
C PHE A 57 -8.19 -1.30 -1.81
N GLU A 58 -8.30 -0.85 -0.57
CA GLU A 58 -7.81 -1.58 0.59
C GLU A 58 -8.82 -2.69 0.96
N ILE A 59 -8.32 -3.90 1.22
CA ILE A 59 -9.12 -5.01 1.73
C ILE A 59 -8.92 -5.09 3.26
N GLU A 60 -10.02 -5.24 4.00
CA GLU A 60 -9.97 -5.29 5.46
C GLU A 60 -9.11 -6.46 5.97
N ASN A 61 -8.11 -6.15 6.78
CA ASN A 61 -7.21 -7.10 7.44
C ASN A 61 -6.36 -7.97 6.49
N GLU A 62 -6.18 -7.56 5.24
CA GLU A 62 -5.43 -8.34 4.25
C GLU A 62 -4.18 -7.60 3.74
N PRO A 63 -3.07 -8.32 3.45
CA PRO A 63 -1.83 -7.73 2.94
C PRO A 63 -1.80 -7.66 1.40
N TYR A 64 -2.93 -7.37 0.77
CA TYR A 64 -3.07 -7.21 -0.68
C TYR A 64 -4.21 -6.25 -1.00
N TYR A 65 -4.20 -5.73 -2.23
CA TYR A 65 -5.12 -4.73 -2.71
C TYR A 65 -6.07 -5.32 -3.75
N PHE A 66 -7.29 -4.81 -3.79
CA PHE A 66 -8.16 -5.01 -4.95
C PHE A 66 -7.92 -3.86 -5.94
N VAL A 67 -7.58 -4.20 -7.17
CA VAL A 67 -7.26 -3.22 -8.21
C VAL A 67 -8.33 -3.26 -9.29
N LEU A 68 -8.90 -2.09 -9.59
CA LEU A 68 -9.80 -1.89 -10.72
C LEU A 68 -9.11 -1.05 -11.78
N VAL A 69 -9.11 -1.55 -13.01
CA VAL A 69 -8.60 -0.83 -14.17
C VAL A 69 -9.78 -0.17 -14.86
N VAL A 70 -9.72 1.16 -14.98
CA VAL A 70 -10.72 1.97 -15.66
C VAL A 70 -10.11 2.58 -16.91
N ARG A 71 -10.77 2.42 -18.06
CA ARG A 71 -10.31 2.89 -19.36
C ARG A 71 -11.43 3.58 -20.12
N GLU A 72 -11.06 4.38 -21.11
CA GLU A 72 -12.01 4.93 -22.06
C GLU A 72 -12.32 3.91 -23.16
N GLU A 73 -13.60 3.59 -23.33
CA GLU A 73 -14.14 2.78 -24.41
C GLU A 73 -15.36 3.50 -25.00
N ASN A 74 -15.35 3.77 -26.30
CA ASN A 74 -16.43 4.48 -27.01
C ASN A 74 -16.84 5.81 -26.31
N ASP A 75 -15.84 6.67 -26.04
CA ASP A 75 -16.01 7.98 -25.38
C ASP A 75 -16.61 7.92 -23.97
N ARG A 76 -16.50 6.77 -23.28
CA ARG A 76 -16.99 6.56 -21.92
C ARG A 76 -15.97 5.81 -21.09
N LEU A 77 -15.83 6.20 -19.82
CA LEU A 77 -15.04 5.42 -18.87
C LEU A 77 -15.80 4.17 -18.43
N VAL A 78 -15.12 3.02 -18.51
CA VAL A 78 -15.64 1.71 -18.10
C VAL A 78 -14.63 0.97 -17.24
N ALA A 79 -15.11 0.14 -16.33
CA ALA A 79 -14.26 -0.82 -15.63
C ALA A 79 -13.91 -1.95 -16.60
N SER A 80 -12.65 -1.99 -17.04
CA SER A 80 -12.22 -2.90 -18.11
C SER A 80 -11.61 -4.20 -17.56
N ALA A 81 -11.00 -4.15 -16.38
CA ALA A 81 -10.41 -5.31 -15.72
C ALA A 81 -10.36 -5.11 -14.20
N SER A 82 -10.20 -6.23 -13.49
CA SER A 82 -10.01 -6.22 -12.03
C SER A 82 -9.15 -7.39 -11.59
N TYR A 83 -8.31 -7.20 -10.57
CA TYR A 83 -7.45 -8.26 -10.03
C TYR A 83 -7.01 -7.97 -8.58
N ILE A 84 -6.33 -8.93 -7.96
CA ILE A 84 -5.70 -8.78 -6.64
C ILE A 84 -4.19 -8.55 -6.83
N GLU A 85 -3.64 -7.58 -6.12
CA GLU A 85 -2.21 -7.28 -6.13
C GLU A 85 -1.61 -7.37 -4.73
N ALA A 86 -0.50 -8.10 -4.58
CA ALA A 86 0.16 -8.26 -3.30
C ALA A 86 0.76 -6.93 -2.80
N ALA A 87 0.64 -6.66 -1.50
CA ALA A 87 1.31 -5.51 -0.91
C ALA A 87 2.82 -5.77 -0.78
N ILE A 88 3.61 -5.02 -1.55
CA ILE A 88 5.07 -5.08 -1.48
C ILE A 88 5.59 -4.13 -0.40
N ARG A 89 6.51 -4.59 0.44
CA ARG A 89 7.12 -3.79 1.50
C ARG A 89 8.62 -3.69 1.31
N VAL A 90 9.12 -2.47 1.18
CA VAL A 90 10.56 -2.17 1.05
C VAL A 90 10.96 -1.23 2.17
N TYR A 91 11.98 -1.61 2.94
CA TYR A 91 12.44 -0.85 4.09
C TYR A 91 13.93 -1.07 4.36
N LEU A 92 14.57 -0.06 4.94
CA LEU A 92 15.88 -0.19 5.56
C LEU A 92 15.71 -0.61 7.02
N LEU A 93 16.46 -1.62 7.45
CA LEU A 93 16.56 -2.04 8.85
C LEU A 93 18.02 -1.96 9.29
N ILE A 94 18.26 -1.23 10.38
CA ILE A 94 19.52 -1.25 11.11
C ILE A 94 19.26 -1.96 12.44
N SER A 95 19.97 -3.06 12.66
CA SER A 95 19.98 -3.80 13.92
C SER A 95 21.32 -3.59 14.62
N SER A 96 21.31 -3.32 15.93
CA SER A 96 22.54 -3.16 16.70
C SER A 96 22.36 -3.55 18.16
N THR A 97 23.35 -4.22 18.73
CA THR A 97 23.45 -4.46 20.18
C THR A 97 24.16 -3.34 20.93
N LEU A 98 24.83 -2.44 20.20
CA LEU A 98 25.69 -1.39 20.76
C LEU A 98 25.06 0.00 20.64
N LEU A 99 24.48 0.30 19.48
CA LEU A 99 23.87 1.60 19.21
C LEU A 99 22.38 1.52 19.50
N ASP A 100 21.88 2.46 20.31
CA ASP A 100 20.45 2.63 20.50
C ASP A 100 19.84 3.41 19.32
N PRO A 101 18.50 3.48 19.21
CA PRO A 101 17.86 4.18 18.10
C PRO A 101 18.24 5.66 17.98
N ILE A 102 18.55 6.35 19.08
CA ILE A 102 18.93 7.76 19.07
C ILE A 102 20.32 7.92 18.46
N ALA A 103 21.28 7.10 18.90
CA ALA A 103 22.63 7.08 18.33
C ALA A 103 22.64 6.69 16.83
N ILE A 104 21.71 5.82 16.40
CA ILE A 104 21.53 5.50 14.97
C ILE A 104 21.01 6.72 14.21
N ILE A 105 20.00 7.43 14.72
CA ILE A 105 19.48 8.67 14.11
C ILE A 105 20.59 9.70 13.94
N GLU A 106 21.44 9.88 14.95
CA GLU A 106 22.55 10.83 14.91
C GLU A 106 23.58 10.49 13.83
N ARG A 107 23.75 9.22 13.47
CA ARG A 107 24.71 8.78 12.44
C ARG A 107 24.10 8.80 11.04
N VAL A 108 22.88 8.28 10.90
CA VAL A 108 22.22 8.11 9.60
C VAL A 108 21.52 9.39 9.16
N LYS A 109 21.26 10.32 10.08
CA LYS A 109 20.56 11.61 9.84
C LYS A 109 19.16 11.44 9.25
N LEU A 110 18.56 10.28 9.40
CA LEU A 110 17.17 9.98 9.04
C LEU A 110 16.34 9.71 10.29
N ARG A 111 15.04 10.03 10.23
CA ARG A 111 14.09 9.66 11.28
C ARG A 111 13.50 8.28 10.97
N PRO A 112 13.44 7.34 11.93
CA PRO A 112 12.86 6.04 11.70
C PRO A 112 11.34 6.16 11.52
N THR A 113 10.75 5.25 10.76
CA THR A 113 9.30 5.03 10.79
C THR A 113 8.87 4.26 12.02
N ARG A 114 9.75 3.41 12.55
CA ARG A 114 9.58 2.70 13.83
C ARG A 114 10.94 2.31 14.39
N SER A 115 11.04 2.24 15.71
CA SER A 115 12.25 1.78 16.38
C SER A 115 11.89 0.99 17.63
N TYR A 116 12.78 0.08 18.01
CA TYR A 116 12.64 -0.73 19.20
C TYR A 116 13.98 -0.80 19.94
N LYS A 117 13.92 -0.82 21.27
CA LYS A 117 15.09 -0.99 22.12
C LYS A 117 15.24 -2.44 22.58
N ILE A 118 16.47 -2.82 22.94
CA ILE A 118 16.74 -4.10 23.61
C ILE A 118 15.84 -4.24 24.84
N GLY A 119 15.24 -5.41 25.01
CA GLY A 119 14.37 -5.71 26.14
C GLY A 119 12.91 -5.28 25.97
N GLU A 120 12.57 -4.49 24.95
CA GLU A 120 11.19 -4.20 24.60
C GLU A 120 10.48 -5.45 24.04
N LYS A 121 9.18 -5.57 24.29
CA LYS A 121 8.37 -6.68 23.79
C LYS A 121 8.13 -6.53 22.28
N ARG A 122 8.20 -7.63 21.53
CA ARG A 122 7.97 -7.62 20.07
C ARG A 122 6.56 -7.24 19.67
N VAL A 123 5.58 -7.66 20.46
CA VAL A 123 4.17 -7.22 20.42
C VAL A 123 3.67 -7.10 21.86
N PRO A 124 2.63 -6.30 22.16
CA PRO A 124 2.24 -5.97 23.54
C PRO A 124 2.05 -7.18 24.48
N LYS A 125 1.55 -8.30 23.93
CA LYS A 125 1.30 -9.55 24.67
C LYS A 125 2.41 -10.61 24.55
N SER A 126 3.52 -10.32 23.85
CA SER A 126 4.61 -11.29 23.68
C SER A 126 5.48 -11.41 24.93
N LEU A 127 5.91 -12.63 25.24
CA LEU A 127 7.03 -12.90 26.15
C LEU A 127 8.39 -12.72 25.45
N VAL A 128 8.41 -12.68 24.12
CA VAL A 128 9.63 -12.51 23.32
C VAL A 128 10.00 -11.04 23.26
N LYS A 129 11.22 -10.74 23.69
CA LYS A 129 11.81 -9.40 23.68
C LYS A 129 12.80 -9.24 22.52
N PHE A 130 13.05 -7.99 22.11
CA PHE A 130 14.13 -7.69 21.20
C PHE A 130 15.49 -7.94 21.87
N LYS A 131 16.36 -8.69 21.19
CA LYS A 131 17.75 -8.96 21.63
C LYS A 131 18.74 -7.90 21.14
N GLU A 132 18.28 -7.01 20.27
CA GLU A 132 19.04 -5.95 19.60
C GLU A 132 18.12 -4.74 19.48
N ASN A 133 18.71 -3.54 19.48
CA ASN A 133 17.98 -2.35 19.07
C ASN A 133 17.68 -2.46 17.58
N ARG A 134 16.50 -2.01 17.18
CA ARG A 134 16.08 -2.00 15.78
C ARG A 134 15.63 -0.62 15.39
N TRP A 135 16.08 -0.18 14.23
CA TRP A 135 15.73 1.08 13.61
C TRP A 135 15.24 0.77 12.21
N TYR A 136 13.99 1.10 11.91
CA TYR A 136 13.37 0.83 10.61
C TYR A 136 13.05 2.15 9.90
N PHE A 137 13.23 2.15 8.59
CA PHE A 137 12.79 3.22 7.71
C PHE A 137 12.05 2.64 6.51
N GLU A 138 10.74 2.90 6.47
CA GLU A 138 9.80 2.34 5.50
C GLU A 138 8.87 3.45 4.98
N PRO A 139 9.37 4.36 4.12
CA PRO A 139 8.65 5.60 3.78
C PRO A 139 7.41 5.38 2.91
N GLN A 140 7.27 4.20 2.28
CA GLN A 140 6.14 3.86 1.39
C GLN A 140 5.41 2.59 1.87
N LYS A 141 5.21 2.45 3.18
CA LYS A 141 4.56 1.28 3.80
C LYS A 141 3.16 1.01 3.23
N ASP A 142 2.33 2.03 3.18
CA ASP A 142 0.89 1.91 2.86
C ASP A 142 0.56 2.43 1.44
N ILE A 143 1.56 2.58 0.57
CA ILE A 143 1.39 3.02 -0.81
C ILE A 143 1.55 1.80 -1.72
N PRO A 144 0.62 1.46 -2.62
CA PRO A 144 0.83 0.40 -3.61
C PRO A 144 2.01 0.68 -4.55
N GLY A 145 2.49 -0.35 -5.25
CA GLY A 145 3.53 -0.19 -6.26
C GLY A 145 4.56 -1.31 -6.27
N THR A 146 5.30 -1.39 -7.38
CA THR A 146 6.29 -2.44 -7.64
C THR A 146 7.48 -2.39 -6.68
N LEU A 147 8.18 -3.52 -6.58
CA LEU A 147 9.42 -3.62 -5.82
C LEU A 147 10.44 -2.59 -6.31
N GLU A 148 10.62 -2.48 -7.62
CA GLU A 148 11.58 -1.60 -8.28
C GLU A 148 11.29 -0.14 -7.95
N ASN A 149 10.03 0.28 -8.06
CA ASN A 149 9.64 1.66 -7.77
C ASN A 149 9.90 2.01 -6.30
N LYS A 150 9.52 1.13 -5.37
CA LYS A 150 9.72 1.36 -3.94
C LYS A 150 11.19 1.29 -3.53
N LEU A 151 11.97 0.41 -4.14
CA LEU A 151 13.41 0.31 -3.91
C LEU A 151 14.13 1.55 -4.43
N ASN A 152 13.84 1.99 -5.65
CA ASN A 152 14.42 3.21 -6.21
C ASN A 152 14.07 4.43 -5.34
N PHE A 153 12.83 4.52 -4.85
CA PHE A 153 12.43 5.58 -3.92
C PHE A 153 13.24 5.53 -2.61
N LEU A 154 13.42 4.34 -2.02
CA LEU A 154 14.23 4.19 -0.81
C LEU A 154 15.70 4.59 -1.07
N LEU A 155 16.29 4.13 -2.18
CA LEU A 155 17.68 4.40 -2.55
C LEU A 155 17.93 5.89 -2.76
N LEU A 156 17.00 6.60 -3.39
CA LEU A 156 17.09 8.07 -3.59
C LEU A 156 17.11 8.87 -2.29
N ILE A 157 16.64 8.28 -1.18
CA ILE A 157 16.65 8.95 0.14
C ILE A 157 17.94 8.64 0.91
N ILE A 158 18.51 7.45 0.72
CA ILE A 158 19.61 6.95 1.57
C ILE A 158 21.00 7.02 0.90
N ILE A 159 21.07 7.31 -0.40
CA ILE A 159 22.29 7.50 -1.20
C ILE A 159 22.34 8.95 -1.66
#